data_AF-A0A821DN89-F1
#
_entry.id   AF-A0A821DN89-F1
#
_cell.length_a   1.000
_cell.length_b   1.000
_cell.length_c   1.000
_cell.angle_alpha   90.00
_cell.angle_beta   90.00
_cell.angle_gamma   90.00
#
_symmetry.space_group_name_H-M   'P 1'
#
loop_
_entity.id
_entity.type
_entity.pdbx_description
1 polymer ?
#
loop_
_entity_poly.entity_id
_entity_poly.type
_entity_poly.pdbx_seq_one_letter_code
_entity_poly.pdbx_strand_id
1 'polypeptide(L)'
;MSSKNLNDLFMRFALHDETDTRKCRECKKFVAQGALYPVCSECNKTSCLTSSYQMDPSCCVSVTREQIDHDTLVHVKRLRWNNTYNRGYCAKSCTKHNMTSMHTYWEGRLSSSPERFPYFVPSNWYRLSLHVDFASIPYWGSNWHTLYHGTHPQNIHKIVENGFLIRQCQHGFPAMYLSPSIRYSSHPRYARVVVQNNMFFQFVLEVRVDIRKLQPVKKRETLSVGTVGDIDPHFPNNEDLEFLLKAEKGKFLKPHQGVVVTGVMVRKINFDPALLQSSWWWCKWRTLEQLHRFYYNGMAQTESTN
;
A
#
# COMPACT_ATOMS: atom_id res chain seq x y z
N MET A 1 -9.20 14.48 14.30
CA MET A 1 -9.52 14.67 12.86
C MET A 1 -10.78 13.86 12.56
N SER A 2 -11.82 14.41 11.91
CA SER A 2 -13.04 13.62 11.64
C SER A 2 -12.80 12.57 10.54
N SER A 3 -13.51 11.44 10.59
CA SER A 3 -13.39 10.32 9.64
C SER A 3 -13.56 10.70 8.16
N LYS A 4 -14.39 11.71 7.86
CA LYS A 4 -14.56 12.24 6.51
C LYS A 4 -13.26 12.85 5.95
N ASN A 5 -12.44 13.42 6.82
CA ASN A 5 -11.25 14.18 6.42
C ASN A 5 -10.09 13.29 5.95
N LEU A 6 -9.98 12.04 6.42
CA LEU A 6 -8.89 11.14 6.03
C LEU A 6 -9.10 10.50 4.66
N ASN A 7 -10.32 10.08 4.32
CA ASN A 7 -10.61 9.58 2.97
C ASN A 7 -10.44 10.70 1.94
N ASP A 8 -10.94 11.90 2.27
CA ASP A 8 -10.73 13.08 1.45
C ASP A 8 -9.24 13.43 1.34
N LEU A 9 -8.46 13.30 2.42
CA LEU A 9 -7.02 13.51 2.39
C LEU A 9 -6.32 12.52 1.45
N PHE A 10 -6.64 11.22 1.54
CA PHE A 10 -6.06 10.20 0.64
C PHE A 10 -6.45 10.45 -0.82
N MET A 11 -7.71 10.79 -1.08
CA MET A 11 -8.15 11.13 -2.43
C MET A 11 -7.53 12.44 -2.92
N ARG A 12 -7.40 13.47 -2.07
CA ARG A 12 -6.73 14.73 -2.41
C ARG A 12 -5.24 14.53 -2.69
N PHE A 13 -4.55 13.69 -1.92
CA PHE A 13 -3.17 13.30 -2.24
C PHE A 13 -3.10 12.55 -3.56
N ALA A 14 -4.03 11.62 -3.81
CA ALA A 14 -4.04 10.85 -5.05
C ALA A 14 -4.44 11.70 -6.27
N LEU A 15 -5.26 12.72 -6.07
CA LEU A 15 -5.76 13.63 -7.11
C LEU A 15 -4.94 14.91 -7.25
N HIS A 16 -4.00 15.18 -6.34
CA HIS A 16 -3.10 16.31 -6.49
C HIS A 16 -2.28 16.08 -7.76
N ASP A 17 -2.65 16.83 -8.78
CA ASP A 17 -1.96 16.91 -10.04
C ASP A 17 -0.69 17.72 -9.82
N GLU A 18 0.46 17.23 -10.31
CA GLU A 18 1.76 17.89 -10.18
C GLU A 18 1.75 19.32 -10.79
N THR A 19 0.70 19.65 -11.54
CA THR A 19 0.48 20.93 -12.21
C THR A 19 0.12 22.11 -11.27
N ASP A 20 -0.33 21.88 -10.04
CA ASP A 20 -0.71 22.98 -9.10
C ASP A 20 0.48 23.52 -8.27
N THR A 21 1.71 23.09 -8.57
CA THR A 21 2.93 23.75 -8.07
C THR A 21 3.20 25.11 -8.74
N ARG A 22 2.41 25.48 -9.76
CA ARG A 22 2.61 26.69 -10.58
C ARG A 22 2.25 28.01 -9.92
N LYS A 23 1.63 28.03 -8.73
CA LYS A 23 1.10 29.27 -8.10
C LYS A 23 2.05 30.03 -7.18
N CYS A 24 3.24 29.51 -6.87
CA CYS A 24 4.23 30.27 -6.08
C CYS A 24 5.48 30.58 -6.91
N ARG A 25 5.66 31.86 -7.31
CA ARG A 25 6.84 32.32 -8.06
C ARG A 25 8.14 32.19 -7.27
N GLU A 26 8.09 32.24 -5.93
CA GLU A 26 9.29 32.09 -5.08
C GLU A 26 9.74 30.64 -4.93
N CYS A 27 8.81 29.67 -4.90
CA CYS A 27 9.18 28.24 -4.85
C CYS A 27 10.04 27.81 -6.06
N LYS A 28 9.89 28.48 -7.22
CA LYS A 28 10.72 28.21 -8.41
C LYS A 28 12.21 28.51 -8.21
N LYS A 29 12.57 29.46 -7.33
CA LYS A 29 13.99 29.75 -7.04
C LYS A 29 14.62 28.74 -6.08
N PHE A 30 13.83 28.20 -5.14
CA PHE A 30 14.33 27.27 -4.12
C PHE A 30 14.49 25.83 -4.64
N VAL A 31 13.63 25.38 -5.56
CA VAL A 31 13.74 24.05 -6.19
C VAL A 31 15.00 23.95 -7.06
N ALA A 32 15.42 25.05 -7.70
CA ALA A 32 16.63 25.08 -8.52
C ALA A 32 17.95 25.06 -7.71
N GLN A 33 17.91 25.19 -6.38
CA GLN A 33 19.11 25.34 -5.53
C GLN A 33 19.29 24.27 -4.45
N GLY A 34 18.46 23.23 -4.42
CA GLY A 34 18.71 22.04 -3.59
C GLY A 34 18.75 22.29 -2.07
N ALA A 35 18.06 23.30 -1.55
CA ALA A 35 17.99 23.57 -0.11
C ALA A 35 16.95 22.67 0.58
N LEU A 36 17.37 21.92 1.61
CA LEU A 36 16.53 20.94 2.31
C LEU A 36 15.51 21.53 3.29
N TYR A 37 15.52 22.84 3.60
CA TYR A 37 14.44 23.52 4.33
C TYR A 37 14.49 25.04 4.07
N PRO A 38 13.38 25.66 3.63
CA PRO A 38 13.13 27.04 4.03
C PRO A 38 11.73 27.21 4.64
N VAL A 39 11.69 27.86 5.80
CA VAL A 39 10.47 28.49 6.32
C VAL A 39 10.19 29.70 5.43
N CYS A 40 8.99 29.76 4.86
CA CYS A 40 8.53 30.93 4.11
C CYS A 40 8.43 32.14 5.05
N SER A 41 9.23 33.17 4.78
CA SER A 41 9.35 34.38 5.59
C SER A 41 8.10 35.27 5.55
N GLU A 42 7.23 35.11 4.54
CA GLU A 42 6.01 35.90 4.41
C GLU A 42 4.83 35.38 5.23
N CYS A 43 4.78 34.09 5.57
CA CYS A 43 3.55 33.52 6.13
C CYS A 43 3.51 33.39 7.65
N ASN A 44 4.63 33.56 8.36
CA ASN A 44 4.83 33.63 9.83
C ASN A 44 3.68 33.12 10.74
N LYS A 45 3.08 31.96 10.41
CA LYS A 45 1.94 31.36 11.13
C LYS A 45 2.33 29.99 11.64
N THR A 46 2.86 29.97 12.85
CA THR A 46 3.01 28.80 13.73
C THR A 46 1.73 28.53 14.54
N SER A 47 0.55 28.69 13.94
CA SER A 47 -0.72 28.45 14.63
C SER A 47 -1.76 27.81 13.71
N CYS A 48 -1.55 26.55 13.37
CA CYS A 48 -2.64 25.66 12.99
C CYS A 48 -2.29 24.23 13.45
N LEU A 49 -3.02 23.79 14.48
CA LEU A 49 -3.32 22.40 14.84
C LEU A 49 -2.32 21.68 15.75
N THR A 50 -2.73 21.69 17.02
CA THR A 50 -2.39 20.78 18.11
C THR A 50 -2.44 19.30 17.72
N SER A 51 -1.43 18.56 18.15
CA SER A 51 -1.37 17.10 18.41
C SER A 51 -2.35 16.21 17.63
N SER A 52 -1.90 15.64 16.50
CA SER A 52 -2.16 14.25 16.06
C SER A 52 -1.81 14.10 14.56
N TYR A 53 -0.94 13.12 14.26
CA TYR A 53 -0.62 12.58 12.93
C TYR A 53 -0.44 13.58 11.77
N GLN A 54 0.80 14.03 11.53
CA GLN A 54 1.18 14.67 10.28
C GLN A 54 1.67 13.63 9.26
N MET A 55 1.17 13.72 8.02
CA MET A 55 1.77 13.07 6.85
C MET A 55 2.74 14.06 6.21
N ASP A 56 3.96 13.61 5.90
CA ASP A 56 4.96 14.38 5.16
C ASP A 56 4.71 14.24 3.65
N PRO A 57 4.31 15.32 2.93
CA PRO A 57 4.07 15.28 1.49
C PRO A 57 5.34 15.13 0.64
N SER A 58 6.53 15.33 1.21
CA SER A 58 7.80 15.37 0.47
C SER A 58 8.47 14.02 0.22
N CYS A 59 7.87 12.92 0.68
CA CYS A 59 8.54 11.62 0.79
C CYS A 59 8.13 10.54 -0.26
N CYS A 60 7.34 10.90 -1.28
CA CYS A 60 6.84 9.94 -2.27
C CYS A 60 7.56 10.08 -3.61
N VAL A 61 8.68 9.37 -3.80
CA VAL A 61 9.30 9.24 -5.13
C VAL A 61 9.55 7.78 -5.45
N SER A 62 8.86 7.26 -6.45
CA SER A 62 9.32 6.10 -7.20
C SER A 62 10.20 6.61 -8.34
N VAL A 63 11.44 6.13 -8.45
CA VAL A 63 12.37 6.60 -9.49
C VAL A 63 12.42 5.56 -10.62
N THR A 64 12.03 5.96 -11.83
CA THR A 64 12.28 5.24 -13.09
C THR A 64 13.69 5.57 -13.61
N ARG A 65 14.21 4.79 -14.57
CA ARG A 65 15.54 5.09 -15.17
C ARG A 65 15.59 6.48 -15.77
N GLU A 66 14.53 6.89 -16.45
CA GLU A 66 14.39 8.22 -17.05
C GLU A 66 14.39 9.35 -15.99
N GLN A 67 13.94 9.07 -14.77
CA GLN A 67 13.94 10.02 -13.65
C GLN A 67 15.29 10.10 -12.92
N ILE A 68 16.19 9.13 -13.10
CA ILE A 68 17.54 9.15 -12.49
C ILE A 68 18.44 10.18 -13.22
N ASP A 69 18.21 10.40 -14.51
CA ASP A 69 19.11 11.23 -15.33
C ASP A 69 18.81 12.73 -15.27
N HIS A 70 17.66 13.14 -14.72
CA HIS A 70 17.20 14.52 -14.85
C HIS A 70 17.13 15.37 -13.58
N ASP A 71 16.96 14.83 -12.37
CA ASP A 71 16.94 15.68 -11.17
C ASP A 71 17.25 14.92 -9.87
N THR A 72 18.10 15.52 -9.03
CA THR A 72 18.40 15.21 -7.63
C THR A 72 19.17 13.94 -7.26
N LEU A 73 20.31 14.20 -6.61
CA LEU A 73 21.20 13.34 -5.83
C LEU A 73 20.48 12.38 -4.87
N VAL A 74 19.89 11.30 -5.37
CA VAL A 74 19.78 10.08 -4.57
C VAL A 74 21.15 9.43 -4.62
N HIS A 75 21.77 9.14 -3.47
CA HIS A 75 22.96 8.27 -3.45
C HIS A 75 22.56 6.85 -3.91
N VAL A 76 22.50 6.65 -5.23
CA VAL A 76 22.04 5.44 -5.96
C VAL A 76 22.84 4.18 -5.60
N LYS A 77 24.00 4.33 -4.94
CA LYS A 77 24.88 3.20 -4.56
C LYS A 77 24.21 2.13 -3.68
N ARG A 78 23.02 2.37 -3.12
CA ARG A 78 22.31 1.42 -2.25
C ARG A 78 20.91 1.02 -2.74
N LEU A 79 20.50 1.46 -3.93
CA LEU A 79 19.24 1.02 -4.53
C LEU A 79 19.43 -0.35 -5.16
N ARG A 80 18.54 -1.31 -4.84
CA ARG A 80 18.42 -2.53 -5.64
C ARG A 80 17.53 -2.21 -6.83
N TRP A 81 18.11 -2.22 -8.03
CA TRP A 81 17.35 -2.04 -9.26
C TRP A 81 16.67 -3.34 -9.67
N ASN A 82 15.38 -3.30 -9.97
CA ASN A 82 14.69 -4.42 -10.59
C ASN A 82 14.41 -4.10 -12.07
N ASN A 83 15.04 -4.84 -12.97
CA ASN A 83 14.88 -4.64 -14.41
C ASN A 83 13.45 -4.99 -14.89
N THR A 84 12.82 -6.01 -14.31
CA THR A 84 11.46 -6.44 -14.67
C THR A 84 10.44 -5.33 -14.46
N TYR A 85 10.62 -4.50 -13.42
CA TYR A 85 9.73 -3.38 -13.10
C TYR A 85 10.27 -2.00 -13.48
N ASN A 86 11.48 -1.94 -14.03
CA ASN A 86 12.21 -0.71 -14.34
C ASN A 86 12.20 0.30 -13.16
N ARG A 87 12.52 -0.19 -11.95
CA ARG A 87 12.37 0.60 -10.71
C ARG A 87 13.51 0.37 -9.72
N GLY A 88 13.89 1.43 -9.01
CA GLY A 88 14.82 1.38 -7.87
C GLY A 88 14.09 1.11 -6.55
N TYR A 89 14.65 0.23 -5.72
CA TYR A 89 14.08 -0.16 -4.43
C TYR A 89 15.04 0.11 -3.28
N CYS A 90 14.50 0.64 -2.18
CA CYS A 90 15.26 0.87 -0.95
C CYS A 90 15.47 -0.45 -0.18
N ALA A 91 16.71 -0.79 0.13
CA ALA A 91 17.04 -2.02 0.86
C ALA A 91 16.72 -1.90 2.37
N LYS A 92 16.42 -3.04 3.03
CA LYS A 92 16.18 -3.11 4.49
C LYS A 92 17.32 -2.52 5.34
N SER A 93 18.56 -2.62 4.86
CA SER A 93 19.75 -2.06 5.53
C SER A 93 19.79 -0.53 5.53
N CYS A 94 18.91 0.15 4.78
CA CYS A 94 18.88 1.59 4.68
C CYS A 94 17.93 2.22 5.72
N THR A 95 18.14 1.95 7.01
CA THR A 95 17.23 2.33 8.11
C THR A 95 16.76 3.79 8.11
N LYS A 96 17.62 4.77 7.79
CA LYS A 96 17.21 6.19 7.66
C LYS A 96 16.25 6.46 6.50
N HIS A 97 16.47 5.83 5.35
CA HIS A 97 15.56 5.93 4.19
C HIS A 97 14.33 5.04 4.37
N ASN A 98 14.40 4.02 5.22
CA ASN A 98 13.26 3.17 5.54
C ASN A 98 12.26 3.86 6.48
N MET A 99 12.71 4.86 7.25
CA MET A 99 11.86 5.71 8.08
C MET A 99 11.10 6.79 7.28
N THR A 100 11.62 7.18 6.10
CA THR A 100 11.12 8.34 5.33
C THR A 100 10.71 7.97 3.91
N SER A 101 11.41 7.05 3.26
CA SER A 101 11.20 6.61 1.88
C SER A 101 10.40 5.32 1.75
N MET A 102 9.79 5.16 0.59
CA MET A 102 8.85 4.09 0.25
C MET A 102 9.47 2.67 0.36
N HIS A 103 9.05 1.89 1.36
CA HIS A 103 9.26 0.44 1.37
C HIS A 103 8.45 -0.24 0.26
N THR A 104 8.96 -0.26 -0.96
CA THR A 104 8.41 -1.09 -2.05
C THR A 104 9.12 -2.43 -2.19
N TYR A 105 9.98 -2.74 -1.23
CA TYR A 105 10.79 -3.95 -1.19
C TYR A 105 10.86 -4.51 0.22
N TRP A 106 10.75 -5.83 0.33
CA TRP A 106 11.03 -6.53 1.57
C TRP A 106 11.66 -7.88 1.31
N GLU A 107 12.54 -8.30 2.22
CA GLU A 107 13.04 -9.67 2.31
C GLU A 107 12.33 -10.34 3.47
N GLY A 108 11.78 -11.53 3.24
CA GLY A 108 11.14 -12.23 4.33
C GLY A 108 10.91 -13.71 4.11
N ARG A 109 10.45 -14.33 5.20
CA ARG A 109 10.07 -15.73 5.31
C ARG A 109 8.57 -15.75 5.52
N LEU A 110 7.89 -16.60 4.79
CA LEU A 110 6.45 -16.79 4.92
C LEU A 110 6.07 -18.08 5.60
N SER A 111 6.97 -19.06 5.55
CA SER A 111 6.81 -20.35 6.17
C SER A 111 8.01 -20.66 7.07
N SER A 112 8.03 -21.86 7.63
CA SER A 112 9.20 -22.44 8.29
C SER A 112 10.39 -22.63 7.36
N SER A 113 10.23 -22.40 6.04
CA SER A 113 11.36 -22.44 5.11
C SER A 113 12.45 -21.46 5.56
N PRO A 114 13.71 -21.91 5.64
CA PRO A 114 14.83 -21.04 6.00
C PRO A 114 15.10 -19.99 4.93
N GLU A 115 14.60 -20.18 3.72
CA GLU A 115 14.87 -19.33 2.57
C GLU A 115 14.14 -17.98 2.69
N ARG A 116 14.90 -16.90 2.53
CA ARG A 116 14.37 -15.55 2.40
C ARG A 116 14.28 -15.24 0.93
N PHE A 117 13.12 -14.83 0.45
CA PHE A 117 13.00 -14.35 -0.93
C PHE A 117 12.77 -12.83 -0.93
N PRO A 118 13.33 -12.12 -1.92
CA PRO A 118 13.05 -10.72 -2.15
C PRO A 118 11.67 -10.55 -2.79
N TYR A 119 10.84 -9.67 -2.21
CA TYR A 119 9.59 -9.23 -2.84
C TYR A 119 9.70 -7.80 -3.34
N PHE A 120 9.41 -7.61 -4.63
CA PHE A 120 9.39 -6.30 -5.27
C PHE A 120 7.95 -5.91 -5.58
N VAL A 121 7.47 -4.84 -4.95
CA VAL A 121 6.15 -4.27 -5.25
C VAL A 121 6.13 -3.87 -6.73
N PRO A 122 5.12 -4.30 -7.50
CA PRO A 122 5.01 -3.98 -8.92
C PRO A 122 4.94 -2.47 -9.19
N SER A 123 5.10 -2.11 -10.46
CA SER A 123 4.89 -0.75 -10.96
C SER A 123 3.48 -0.22 -10.65
N ASN A 124 3.31 1.10 -10.73
CA ASN A 124 2.04 1.83 -10.49
C ASN A 124 1.54 1.86 -9.03
N TRP A 125 2.36 1.40 -8.08
CA TRP A 125 2.08 1.54 -6.65
C TRP A 125 2.93 2.64 -6.01
N TYR A 126 2.23 3.53 -5.32
CA TYR A 126 2.73 4.56 -4.43
C TYR A 126 2.54 4.10 -2.98
N ARG A 127 3.43 4.53 -2.08
CA ARG A 127 3.35 4.19 -0.66
C ARG A 127 3.27 5.47 0.13
N LEU A 128 2.18 5.63 0.87
CA LEU A 128 2.02 6.66 1.87
C LEU A 128 2.44 6.07 3.22
N SER A 129 3.61 6.46 3.71
CA SER A 129 4.13 6.04 5.01
C SER A 129 3.23 6.55 6.12
N LEU A 130 2.95 5.71 7.12
CA LEU A 130 2.30 6.15 8.35
C LEU A 130 3.37 6.38 9.42
N HIS A 131 3.27 7.50 10.13
CA HIS A 131 4.05 7.68 11.34
C HIS A 131 3.45 6.82 12.45
N VAL A 132 4.26 5.90 12.97
CA VAL A 132 3.82 4.89 13.92
C VAL A 132 4.62 5.01 15.21
N ASP A 133 4.04 5.69 16.19
CA ASP A 133 4.67 5.91 17.49
C ASP A 133 4.41 4.74 18.45
N PHE A 134 5.17 3.66 18.26
CA PHE A 134 5.17 2.49 19.16
C PHE A 134 6.59 2.21 19.65
N ALA A 135 7.18 3.15 20.39
CA ALA A 135 8.54 3.05 20.91
C ALA A 135 8.86 1.72 21.63
N SER A 136 7.85 1.05 22.20
CA SER A 136 7.99 -0.22 22.92
C SER A 136 7.91 -1.48 22.06
N ILE A 137 7.49 -1.40 20.78
CA ILE A 137 7.26 -2.57 19.94
C ILE A 137 8.39 -2.69 18.91
N PRO A 138 9.16 -3.79 18.90
CA PRO A 138 10.26 -3.98 17.97
C PRO A 138 9.75 -4.46 16.60
N TYR A 139 8.80 -3.74 15.98
CA TYR A 139 8.17 -4.15 14.72
C TYR A 139 9.10 -4.07 13.49
N TRP A 140 10.32 -3.56 13.69
CA TRP A 140 11.44 -3.62 12.75
C TRP A 140 12.36 -4.83 12.95
N GLY A 141 12.10 -5.63 14.00
CA GLY A 141 12.87 -6.82 14.34
C GLY A 141 12.81 -7.92 13.27
N SER A 142 13.67 -8.93 13.42
CA SER A 142 13.83 -10.03 12.48
C SER A 142 12.59 -10.91 12.31
N ASN A 143 11.73 -11.00 13.32
CA ASN A 143 10.48 -11.77 13.30
C ASN A 143 9.28 -10.97 12.81
N TRP A 144 9.47 -9.73 12.38
CA TRP A 144 8.42 -8.91 11.82
C TRP A 144 8.57 -8.82 10.31
N HIS A 145 7.50 -9.13 9.59
CA HIS A 145 7.48 -9.19 8.14
C HIS A 145 6.43 -8.26 7.58
N THR A 146 6.68 -7.77 6.37
CA THR A 146 5.73 -6.93 5.65
C THR A 146 4.77 -7.84 4.90
N LEU A 147 3.49 -7.66 5.18
CA LEU A 147 2.37 -8.27 4.47
C LEU A 147 1.40 -7.16 4.06
N TYR A 148 0.40 -7.54 3.30
CA TYR A 148 -0.58 -6.65 2.70
C TYR A 148 -1.98 -7.09 3.08
N HIS A 149 -2.88 -6.10 3.20
CA HIS A 149 -4.30 -6.32 3.44
C HIS A 149 -5.11 -5.44 2.50
N GLY A 150 -5.82 -6.06 1.55
CA GLY A 150 -6.80 -5.37 0.73
C GLY A 150 -8.00 -4.95 1.58
N THR A 151 -8.45 -3.70 1.44
CA THR A 151 -9.65 -3.23 2.14
C THR A 151 -10.46 -2.25 1.30
N HIS A 152 -11.68 -1.97 1.76
CA HIS A 152 -12.47 -0.88 1.21
C HIS A 152 -11.84 0.46 1.64
N PRO A 153 -11.66 1.45 0.74
CA PRO A 153 -11.00 2.71 1.08
C PRO A 153 -11.62 3.44 2.27
N GLN A 154 -12.96 3.44 2.34
CA GLN A 154 -13.71 3.98 3.49
C GLN A 154 -13.36 3.36 4.86
N ASN A 155 -12.73 2.20 4.92
CA ASN A 155 -12.33 1.55 6.18
C ASN A 155 -10.90 1.89 6.61
N ILE A 156 -10.08 2.48 5.74
CA ILE A 156 -8.65 2.73 6.00
C ILE A 156 -8.48 3.56 7.27
N HIS A 157 -9.17 4.69 7.40
CA HIS A 157 -9.06 5.55 8.58
C HIS A 157 -9.43 4.80 9.86
N LYS A 158 -10.52 3.99 9.84
CA LYS A 158 -10.95 3.21 11.01
C LYS A 158 -9.90 2.18 11.41
N ILE A 159 -9.27 1.54 10.42
CA ILE A 159 -8.23 0.54 10.66
C ILE A 159 -6.97 1.18 11.22
N VAL A 160 -6.55 2.32 10.67
CA VAL A 160 -5.37 3.06 11.15
C VAL A 160 -5.58 3.54 12.60
N GLU A 161 -6.76 4.09 12.90
CA GLU A 161 -7.08 4.64 14.21
C GLU A 161 -7.33 3.55 15.26
N ASN A 162 -8.13 2.53 14.91
CA ASN A 162 -8.63 1.56 15.88
C ASN A 162 -7.95 0.20 15.79
N GLY A 163 -7.23 -0.10 14.71
CA GLY A 163 -6.76 -1.44 14.37
C GLY A 163 -7.77 -2.23 13.55
N PHE A 164 -7.51 -3.52 13.33
CA PHE A 164 -8.38 -4.36 12.50
C PHE A 164 -9.53 -4.95 13.32
N LEU A 165 -10.78 -4.63 12.97
CA LEU A 165 -11.94 -5.27 13.59
C LEU A 165 -12.04 -6.73 13.15
N ILE A 166 -11.95 -7.66 14.09
CA ILE A 166 -11.95 -9.08 13.80
C ILE A 166 -13.36 -9.60 13.57
N ARG A 167 -13.55 -10.22 12.41
CA ARG A 167 -14.80 -10.82 11.98
C ARG A 167 -14.61 -12.31 11.71
N GLN A 168 -15.74 -12.99 11.58
CA GLN A 168 -15.77 -14.39 11.15
C GLN A 168 -15.22 -14.49 9.73
N CYS A 169 -14.16 -15.26 9.54
CA CYS A 169 -13.60 -15.57 8.22
C CYS A 169 -14.37 -16.72 7.55
N GLN A 170 -14.18 -16.88 6.24
CA GLN A 170 -14.78 -17.98 5.48
C GLN A 170 -14.28 -19.36 5.93
N HIS A 171 -13.08 -19.40 6.53
CA HIS A 171 -12.48 -20.61 7.08
C HIS A 171 -13.03 -21.04 8.45
N GLY A 172 -14.12 -20.43 8.93
CA GLY A 172 -14.86 -20.91 10.11
C GLY A 172 -14.34 -20.42 11.45
N PHE A 173 -13.36 -19.50 11.49
CA PHE A 173 -12.91 -18.87 12.73
C PHE A 173 -12.67 -17.36 12.56
N PRO A 174 -12.65 -16.59 13.67
CA PRO A 174 -12.39 -15.17 13.63
C PRO A 174 -10.90 -14.89 13.41
N ALA A 175 -10.58 -14.14 12.35
CA ALA A 175 -9.20 -13.81 12.00
C ALA A 175 -9.14 -12.57 11.10
N MET A 176 -7.91 -12.13 10.82
CA MET A 176 -7.58 -11.19 9.76
C MET A 176 -6.81 -11.92 8.65
N TYR A 177 -7.22 -11.71 7.41
CA TYR A 177 -6.50 -12.18 6.23
C TYR A 177 -5.33 -11.25 5.89
N LEU A 178 -4.20 -11.82 5.56
CA LEU A 178 -3.00 -11.10 5.12
C LEU A 178 -2.38 -11.85 3.94
N SER A 179 -1.68 -11.13 3.08
CA SER A 179 -0.94 -11.73 1.98
C SER A 179 0.42 -11.08 1.83
N PRO A 180 1.48 -11.84 1.52
CA PRO A 180 2.76 -11.26 1.12
C PRO A 180 2.71 -10.61 -0.26
N SER A 181 1.71 -10.95 -1.07
CA SER A 181 1.54 -10.43 -2.41
C SER A 181 0.60 -9.23 -2.38
N ILE A 182 1.12 -8.07 -2.80
CA ILE A 182 0.25 -6.93 -3.09
C ILE A 182 -0.62 -7.20 -4.31
N ARG A 183 -0.15 -8.02 -5.28
CA ARG A 183 -0.97 -8.44 -6.43
C ARG A 183 -2.21 -9.19 -5.95
N TYR A 184 -2.04 -10.17 -5.08
CA TYR A 184 -3.15 -10.90 -4.46
C TYR A 184 -4.07 -9.98 -3.66
N SER A 185 -3.50 -9.19 -2.75
CA SER A 185 -4.25 -8.23 -1.91
C SER A 185 -5.00 -7.17 -2.72
N SER A 186 -4.54 -6.87 -3.94
CA SER A 186 -5.15 -5.87 -4.81
C SER A 186 -6.36 -6.36 -5.59
N HIS A 187 -6.72 -7.64 -5.49
CA HIS A 187 -7.91 -8.16 -6.17
C HIS A 187 -9.18 -7.38 -5.71
N PRO A 188 -10.11 -7.00 -6.62
CA PRO A 188 -11.25 -6.13 -6.29
C PRO A 188 -12.16 -6.63 -5.15
N ARG A 189 -12.20 -7.95 -4.95
CA ARG A 189 -12.87 -8.58 -3.80
C ARG A 189 -12.34 -8.07 -2.45
N TYR A 190 -11.04 -7.83 -2.36
CA TYR A 190 -10.35 -7.43 -1.15
C TYR A 190 -10.08 -5.91 -1.16
N ALA A 191 -9.49 -5.38 -2.23
CA ALA A 191 -9.18 -3.97 -2.40
C ALA A 191 -10.09 -3.34 -3.47
N ARG A 192 -11.15 -2.66 -3.02
CA ARG A 192 -12.14 -2.06 -3.92
C ARG A 192 -11.50 -1.02 -4.84
N VAL A 193 -11.98 -0.99 -6.08
CA VAL A 193 -11.57 0.00 -7.07
C VAL A 193 -12.49 1.21 -6.96
N VAL A 194 -11.91 2.40 -6.85
CA VAL A 194 -12.63 3.67 -6.88
C VAL A 194 -12.34 4.34 -8.20
N VAL A 195 -13.39 4.72 -8.93
CA VAL A 195 -13.26 5.49 -10.16
C VAL A 195 -13.60 6.94 -9.86
N GLN A 196 -12.68 7.86 -10.16
CA GLN A 196 -12.90 9.29 -10.00
C GLN A 196 -12.12 10.05 -11.07
N ASN A 197 -12.78 10.98 -11.77
CA ASN A 197 -12.18 11.80 -12.83
C ASN A 197 -11.44 10.96 -13.89
N ASN A 198 -12.06 9.87 -14.37
CA ASN A 198 -11.49 8.92 -15.33
C ASN A 198 -10.19 8.23 -14.87
N MET A 199 -9.89 8.27 -13.57
CA MET A 199 -8.78 7.57 -12.95
C MET A 199 -9.28 6.45 -12.06
N PHE A 200 -8.56 5.33 -12.06
CA PHE A 200 -8.82 4.17 -11.21
C PHE A 200 -7.85 4.18 -10.03
N PHE A 201 -8.41 4.07 -8.83
CA PHE A 201 -7.67 4.04 -7.58
C PHE A 201 -7.90 2.73 -6.84
N GLN A 202 -6.83 2.12 -6.34
CA GLN A 202 -6.90 1.00 -5.42
C GLN A 202 -6.04 1.25 -4.20
N PHE A 203 -6.49 0.72 -3.06
CA PHE A 203 -5.83 0.93 -1.79
C PHE A 203 -5.60 -0.41 -1.09
N VAL A 204 -4.36 -0.64 -0.67
CA VAL A 204 -3.95 -1.81 0.08
C VAL A 204 -3.15 -1.35 1.29
N LEU A 205 -3.44 -1.88 2.47
CA LEU A 205 -2.67 -1.56 3.67
C LEU A 205 -1.37 -2.36 3.66
N GLU A 206 -0.26 -1.68 3.91
CA GLU A 206 1.01 -2.32 4.26
C GLU A 206 1.04 -2.56 5.77
N VAL A 207 1.29 -3.80 6.16
CA VAL A 207 1.17 -4.25 7.54
C VAL A 207 2.45 -4.98 7.95
N ARG A 208 3.05 -4.57 9.06
CA ARG A 208 4.11 -5.32 9.74
C ARG A 208 3.48 -6.31 10.71
N VAL A 209 3.86 -7.58 10.60
CA VAL A 209 3.26 -8.66 11.38
C VAL A 209 4.33 -9.55 12.00
N ASP A 210 4.14 -9.91 13.26
CA ASP A 210 4.97 -10.92 13.95
C ASP A 210 4.64 -12.30 13.38
N ILE A 211 5.55 -12.86 12.57
CA ILE A 211 5.30 -14.12 11.84
C ILE A 211 5.08 -15.31 12.77
N ARG A 212 5.54 -15.24 14.02
CA ARG A 212 5.32 -16.29 15.02
C ARG A 212 3.84 -16.43 15.39
N LYS A 213 3.02 -15.42 15.09
CA LYS A 213 1.58 -15.40 15.34
C LYS A 213 0.75 -15.74 14.10
N LEU A 214 1.38 -15.83 12.93
CA LEU A 214 0.69 -16.16 11.69
C LEU A 214 0.42 -17.65 11.59
N GLN A 215 -0.72 -17.97 10.97
CA GLN A 215 -1.06 -19.32 10.61
C GLN A 215 -1.23 -19.39 9.10
N PRO A 216 -0.47 -20.24 8.39
CA PRO A 216 -0.67 -20.42 6.96
C PRO A 216 -2.06 -21.03 6.73
N VAL A 217 -2.73 -20.59 5.68
CA VAL A 217 -3.97 -21.24 5.24
C VAL A 217 -3.57 -22.49 4.49
N LYS A 218 -3.72 -23.66 5.13
CA LYS A 218 -3.40 -24.98 4.53
C LYS A 218 -4.29 -25.39 3.35
N LYS A 219 -5.10 -24.47 2.81
CA LYS A 219 -6.02 -24.71 1.69
C LYS A 219 -5.61 -23.81 0.54
N ARG A 220 -5.87 -24.25 -0.70
CA ARG A 220 -5.73 -23.41 -1.90
C ARG A 220 -6.37 -22.05 -1.65
N GLU A 221 -5.72 -21.02 -2.19
CA GLU A 221 -6.13 -19.63 -2.01
C GLU A 221 -7.64 -19.41 -2.28
N THR A 222 -8.25 -18.44 -1.59
CA THR A 222 -9.71 -18.25 -1.48
C THR A 222 -10.46 -18.00 -2.80
N LEU A 223 -9.76 -17.72 -3.90
CA LEU A 223 -10.29 -17.47 -5.24
C LEU A 223 -10.15 -18.69 -6.18
N SER A 224 -9.52 -19.79 -5.71
CA SER A 224 -9.36 -21.06 -6.41
C SER A 224 -8.72 -20.97 -7.81
N VAL A 225 -7.87 -19.98 -8.05
CA VAL A 225 -7.17 -19.69 -9.32
C VAL A 225 -6.06 -20.71 -9.60
N GLY A 226 -5.59 -21.46 -8.59
CA GLY A 226 -4.41 -22.32 -8.65
C GLY A 226 -4.43 -23.46 -9.68
N THR A 227 -5.52 -23.70 -10.39
CA THR A 227 -5.54 -24.62 -11.54
C THR A 227 -5.21 -23.94 -12.88
N VAL A 228 -5.10 -22.61 -12.90
CA VAL A 228 -5.04 -21.80 -14.13
C VAL A 228 -3.74 -21.01 -14.28
N GLY A 229 -2.95 -20.89 -13.20
CA GLY A 229 -1.61 -20.31 -13.25
C GLY A 229 -1.19 -19.61 -11.96
N ASP A 230 -0.02 -18.96 -12.02
CA ASP A 230 0.58 -18.26 -10.89
C ASP A 230 0.00 -16.84 -10.76
N ILE A 231 -0.51 -16.53 -9.58
CA ILE A 231 -1.09 -15.22 -9.26
C ILE A 231 0.00 -14.14 -9.21
N ASP A 232 1.13 -14.47 -8.57
CA ASP A 232 2.27 -13.59 -8.42
C ASP A 232 3.56 -14.39 -8.60
N PRO A 233 4.31 -14.16 -9.70
CA PRO A 233 5.46 -14.99 -10.07
C PRO A 233 6.65 -14.87 -9.11
N HIS A 234 6.58 -13.99 -8.10
CA HIS A 234 7.58 -13.97 -7.03
C HIS A 234 7.43 -15.12 -6.04
N PHE A 235 6.29 -15.81 -6.04
CA PHE A 235 6.04 -16.94 -5.16
C PHE A 235 6.09 -18.23 -5.97
N PRO A 236 6.68 -19.30 -5.42
CA PRO A 236 6.82 -20.57 -6.13
C PRO A 236 5.48 -21.26 -6.40
N ASN A 237 4.46 -20.93 -5.62
CA ASN A 237 3.10 -21.46 -5.75
C ASN A 237 2.09 -20.51 -5.09
N ASN A 238 0.80 -20.81 -5.26
CA ASN A 238 -0.28 -20.01 -4.70
C ASN A 238 -0.66 -20.39 -3.25
N GLU A 239 -0.04 -21.41 -2.64
CA GLU A 239 -0.36 -21.89 -1.29
C GLU A 239 0.17 -20.93 -0.20
N ASP A 240 1.27 -20.25 -0.48
CA ASP A 240 1.90 -19.28 0.41
C ASP A 240 1.41 -17.84 0.20
N LEU A 241 0.21 -17.66 -0.40
CA LEU A 241 -0.34 -16.33 -0.68
C LEU A 241 -1.33 -15.84 0.39
N GLU A 242 -1.81 -16.70 1.28
CA GLU A 242 -2.83 -16.34 2.27
C GLU A 242 -2.44 -16.78 3.67
N PHE A 243 -2.41 -15.81 4.60
CA PHE A 243 -2.12 -16.00 6.00
C PHE A 243 -3.25 -15.48 6.87
N LEU A 244 -3.45 -16.14 8.01
CA LEU A 244 -4.43 -15.74 8.99
C LEU A 244 -3.75 -15.34 10.30
N LEU A 245 -4.11 -14.18 10.81
CA LEU A 245 -3.84 -13.77 12.18
C LEU A 245 -5.11 -13.97 13.00
N LYS A 246 -5.17 -15.07 13.76
CA LYS A 246 -6.32 -15.41 14.62
C LYS A 246 -6.41 -14.44 15.79
N ALA A 247 -7.63 -14.06 16.14
CA ALA A 247 -7.92 -13.17 17.25
C ALA A 247 -9.39 -13.31 17.67
N GLU A 248 -9.76 -12.62 18.75
CA GLU A 248 -11.12 -12.69 19.28
C GLU A 248 -12.12 -11.91 18.43
N LYS A 249 -13.26 -12.53 18.12
CA LYS A 249 -14.34 -11.91 17.32
C LYS A 249 -14.86 -10.64 18.00
N GLY A 250 -15.09 -9.60 17.20
CA GLY A 250 -15.66 -8.33 17.69
C GLY A 250 -14.66 -7.43 18.39
N LYS A 251 -13.40 -7.85 18.58
CA LYS A 251 -12.33 -7.00 19.10
C LYS A 251 -11.48 -6.43 17.97
N PHE A 252 -10.88 -5.28 18.24
CA PHE A 252 -9.88 -4.68 17.36
C PHE A 252 -8.50 -5.26 17.67
N LEU A 253 -7.80 -5.71 16.64
CA LEU A 253 -6.39 -6.09 16.73
C LEU A 253 -5.50 -4.87 16.91
N LYS A 254 -4.73 -4.86 17.99
CA LYS A 254 -3.81 -3.79 18.39
C LYS A 254 -2.34 -4.15 18.12
N PRO A 255 -1.44 -3.14 18.06
CA PRO A 255 0.00 -3.33 17.88
C PRO A 255 0.67 -4.42 18.72
N HIS A 256 0.41 -4.44 20.03
CA HIS A 256 1.00 -5.43 20.95
C HIS A 256 0.56 -6.88 20.63
N GLN A 257 -0.53 -7.05 19.88
CA GLN A 257 -0.99 -8.35 19.39
C GLN A 257 -0.22 -8.81 18.14
N GLY A 258 0.81 -8.07 17.71
CA GLY A 258 1.75 -8.49 16.67
C GLY A 258 1.38 -8.02 15.28
N VAL A 259 0.68 -6.89 15.16
CA VAL A 259 0.21 -6.34 13.87
C VAL A 259 0.22 -4.82 13.90
N VAL A 260 0.88 -4.21 12.93
CA VAL A 260 1.05 -2.75 12.85
C VAL A 260 0.84 -2.31 11.40
N VAL A 261 -0.08 -1.37 11.15
CA VAL A 261 -0.19 -0.75 9.82
C VAL A 261 0.90 0.29 9.68
N THR A 262 1.79 0.13 8.70
CA THR A 262 2.95 1.01 8.48
C THR A 262 2.82 1.88 7.25
N GLY A 263 1.86 1.57 6.37
CA GLY A 263 1.66 2.34 5.15
C GLY A 263 0.34 2.07 4.49
N VAL A 264 -0.04 2.97 3.59
CA VAL A 264 -1.13 2.79 2.63
C VAL A 264 -0.50 2.75 1.24
N MET A 265 -0.62 1.61 0.58
CA MET A 265 -0.24 1.42 -0.81
C MET A 265 -1.40 1.90 -1.68
N VAL A 266 -1.11 2.83 -2.59
CA VAL A 266 -2.09 3.41 -3.51
C VAL A 266 -1.68 3.07 -4.93
N ARG A 267 -2.57 2.45 -5.70
CA ARG A 267 -2.42 2.32 -7.16
C ARG A 267 -3.27 3.39 -7.81
N LYS A 268 -2.67 4.20 -8.69
CA LYS A 268 -3.34 5.22 -9.50
C LYS A 268 -2.99 4.98 -10.96
N ILE A 269 -3.99 4.74 -11.81
CA ILE A 269 -3.83 4.49 -13.25
C ILE A 269 -5.02 5.07 -14.03
N ASN A 270 -4.83 5.40 -15.30
CA ASN A 270 -5.83 6.01 -16.18
C ASN A 270 -6.60 5.00 -17.04
N PHE A 271 -6.48 3.71 -16.74
CA PHE A 271 -7.22 2.62 -17.37
C PHE A 271 -7.60 1.58 -16.31
N ASP A 272 -8.48 0.65 -16.67
CA ASP A 272 -8.98 -0.34 -15.74
C ASP A 272 -7.85 -1.27 -15.22
N PRO A 273 -7.65 -1.39 -13.90
CA PRO A 273 -6.61 -2.24 -13.33
C PRO A 273 -6.76 -3.73 -13.64
N ALA A 274 -7.95 -4.20 -14.05
CA ALA A 274 -8.16 -5.57 -14.51
C ALA A 274 -7.47 -5.87 -15.85
N LEU A 275 -7.14 -4.82 -16.64
CA LEU A 275 -6.43 -4.95 -17.91
C LEU A 275 -4.91 -5.00 -17.74
N LEU A 276 -4.39 -4.78 -16.52
CA LEU A 276 -2.97 -4.93 -16.25
C LEU A 276 -2.55 -6.40 -16.39
N GLN A 277 -1.38 -6.64 -16.98
CA GLN A 277 -0.79 -7.98 -16.98
C GLN A 277 -0.65 -8.52 -15.54
N SER A 278 -0.32 -7.71 -14.54
CA SER A 278 -0.25 -8.17 -13.14
C SER A 278 -1.59 -8.62 -12.54
N SER A 279 -2.69 -8.34 -13.22
CA SER A 279 -4.08 -8.58 -12.80
C SER A 279 -4.82 -9.55 -13.72
N TRP A 280 -4.13 -10.16 -14.71
CA TRP A 280 -4.74 -11.06 -15.71
C TRP A 280 -5.62 -12.16 -15.09
N TRP A 281 -5.25 -12.59 -13.89
CA TRP A 281 -5.87 -13.67 -13.15
C TRP A 281 -7.19 -13.27 -12.46
N TRP A 282 -7.47 -11.98 -12.28
CA TRP A 282 -8.73 -11.51 -11.65
C TRP A 282 -9.95 -12.02 -12.40
N CYS A 283 -9.86 -12.01 -13.74
CA CYS A 283 -10.92 -12.45 -14.62
C CYS A 283 -11.10 -13.97 -14.67
N LYS A 284 -10.24 -14.75 -13.99
CA LYS A 284 -10.43 -16.19 -13.80
C LYS A 284 -11.45 -16.50 -12.70
N TRP A 285 -11.67 -15.56 -11.78
CA TRP A 285 -12.65 -15.71 -10.71
C TRP A 285 -14.04 -15.18 -11.09
N ARG A 286 -14.09 -14.06 -11.83
CA ARG A 286 -15.32 -13.38 -12.27
C ARG A 286 -15.10 -12.77 -13.65
N THR A 287 -16.17 -12.54 -14.42
CA THR A 287 -16.03 -11.73 -15.65
C THR A 287 -15.71 -10.27 -15.29
N LEU A 288 -15.16 -9.51 -16.25
CA LEU A 288 -14.88 -8.09 -16.05
C LEU A 288 -16.14 -7.30 -15.66
N GLU A 289 -17.26 -7.57 -16.33
CA GLU A 289 -18.57 -7.00 -16.02
C GLU A 289 -19.00 -7.30 -14.57
N GLN A 290 -18.82 -8.54 -14.11
CA GLN A 290 -19.10 -8.90 -12.72
C GLN A 290 -18.17 -8.19 -11.74
N LEU A 291 -16.89 -8.00 -12.09
CA LEU A 291 -15.96 -7.25 -11.28
C LEU A 291 -16.42 -5.79 -11.13
N HIS A 292 -16.78 -5.14 -12.23
CA HIS A 292 -17.32 -3.79 -12.25
C HIS A 292 -18.57 -3.66 -11.39
N ARG A 293 -19.56 -4.51 -11.66
CA ARG A 293 -20.86 -4.48 -10.98
C ARG A 293 -20.75 -4.62 -9.47
N PHE A 294 -19.86 -5.50 -9.01
CA PHE A 294 -19.82 -5.86 -7.59
C PHE A 294 -18.70 -5.19 -6.81
N TYR A 295 -17.63 -4.72 -7.45
CA TYR A 295 -16.39 -4.31 -6.78
C TYR A 295 -15.85 -2.92 -7.15
N TYR A 296 -16.46 -2.23 -8.12
CA TYR A 296 -16.07 -0.88 -8.51
C TYR A 296 -17.08 0.11 -7.92
N ASN A 297 -16.58 1.07 -7.15
CA ASN A 297 -17.39 2.16 -6.63
C ASN A 297 -17.34 3.34 -7.60
N GLY A 298 -18.48 4.02 -7.80
CA GLY A 298 -18.53 5.26 -8.58
C GLY A 298 -18.80 5.06 -10.07
N MET A 299 -18.85 3.84 -10.59
CA MET A 299 -19.41 3.56 -11.92
C MET A 299 -20.94 3.48 -11.89
N ALA A 300 -21.59 4.39 -11.14
CA ALA A 300 -23.04 4.52 -11.22
C ALA A 300 -23.42 4.68 -12.69
N GLN A 301 -24.37 3.84 -13.10
CA GLN A 301 -24.90 3.68 -14.45
C GLN A 301 -25.12 5.04 -15.12
N THR A 302 -24.13 5.54 -15.86
CA THR A 302 -24.29 6.72 -16.71
C THR A 302 -25.02 6.38 -18.01
N GLU A 303 -25.43 5.11 -18.18
CA GLU A 303 -26.29 4.65 -19.25
C GLU A 303 -27.75 4.62 -18.79
N SER A 304 -28.46 5.74 -18.89
CA SER A 304 -29.92 5.79 -19.16
C SER A 304 -30.48 7.21 -19.29
N THR A 305 -29.74 8.15 -19.88
CA THR A 305 -30.35 9.38 -20.42
C THR A 305 -29.66 9.77 -21.72
N ASN A 306 -30.06 9.13 -22.82
CA ASN A 306 -30.08 9.68 -24.17
C ASN A 306 -31.09 8.88 -25.00
#